data_AF-A0A2E5KVJ7-F1
#
_entry.id   AF-A0A2E5KVJ7-F1
#
_cell.length_a   1.000
_cell.length_b   1.000
_cell.length_c   1.000
_cell.angle_alpha   90.00
_cell.angle_beta   90.00
_cell.angle_gamma   90.00
#
_symmetry.space_group_name_H-M   'P 1'
#
loop_
_entity.id
_entity.type
_entity.pdbx_description
1 polymer ?
#
loop_
_entity_poly.entity_id
_entity_poly.type
_entity_poly.pdbx_seq_one_letter_code
_entity_poly.pdbx_strand_id
1 'polypeptide(L)'
;MSRAGLGLGLHDMLYGSDFRPAFDAFWDYSKRNYLTIADGKANGSVTMYYDPLVPCNHPCDTSPFFYFGLSHDLLPMYPDDARAVYDTAIDQVGREGDAPLGPNEPGPEKVGGPMVAMGRLMIQFLAHEFGEEAIHAKLKIHSGDHDEPTWDNESGEFTWRFGLDELHPRGQLNASVAFAEVAELGIWASLIKRPNLRKFLDPSVYGVDFPKVCLSQGIYNAERRLLVITTDSGAPHAAGEPTNFRVTNVRPENCRVEIDSAPSDAWRVVDGDLEISTSVGEHTFIVHCG
;
A
#
# COMPACT_ATOMS: atom_id res chain seq x y z
N MET A 1 -17.77 0.75 -6.79
CA MET A 1 -18.37 -0.54 -6.38
C MET A 1 -17.35 -1.67 -6.31
N SER A 2 -16.32 -1.69 -7.14
CA SER A 2 -15.17 -2.64 -7.10
C SER A 2 -14.60 -2.90 -5.70
N ARG A 3 -14.35 -1.86 -4.89
CA ARG A 3 -13.88 -2.00 -3.49
C ARG A 3 -14.82 -2.77 -2.55
N ALA A 4 -16.13 -2.80 -2.84
CA ALA A 4 -17.06 -3.61 -2.03
C ALA A 4 -16.74 -5.10 -2.17
N GLY A 5 -16.43 -5.55 -3.38
CA GLY A 5 -15.98 -6.93 -3.62
C GLY A 5 -14.70 -7.25 -2.86
N LEU A 6 -13.74 -6.32 -2.82
CA LEU A 6 -12.50 -6.47 -2.07
C LEU A 6 -12.77 -6.65 -0.58
N GLY A 7 -13.62 -5.78 -0.01
CA GLY A 7 -14.05 -5.89 1.38
C GLY A 7 -14.71 -7.22 1.71
N LEU A 8 -15.63 -7.70 0.86
CA LEU A 8 -16.28 -9.01 1.04
C LEU A 8 -15.28 -10.16 0.94
N GLY A 9 -14.36 -10.12 -0.03
CA GLY A 9 -13.31 -11.13 -0.18
C GLY A 9 -12.37 -11.19 1.03
N LEU A 10 -11.98 -10.04 1.58
CA LEU A 10 -11.18 -9.97 2.80
C LEU A 10 -11.96 -10.49 4.02
N HIS A 11 -13.26 -10.20 4.10
CA HIS A 11 -14.10 -10.69 5.18
C HIS A 11 -14.22 -12.22 5.14
N ASP A 12 -14.53 -12.80 3.97
CA ASP A 12 -14.60 -14.24 3.77
C ASP A 12 -13.28 -14.93 4.11
N MET A 13 -12.16 -14.33 3.69
CA MET A 13 -10.82 -14.79 4.02
C MET A 13 -10.51 -14.78 5.53
N LEU A 14 -10.96 -13.77 6.28
CA LEU A 14 -10.71 -13.66 7.72
C LEU A 14 -11.63 -14.54 8.57
N TYR A 15 -12.90 -14.66 8.18
CA TYR A 15 -13.94 -15.26 9.02
C TYR A 15 -14.50 -16.57 8.48
N GLY A 16 -14.07 -17.03 7.30
CA GLY A 16 -14.61 -18.23 6.65
C GLY A 16 -16.08 -18.08 6.22
N SER A 17 -16.54 -16.84 6.00
CA SER A 17 -17.87 -16.57 5.42
C SER A 17 -17.87 -16.75 3.90
N ASP A 18 -19.03 -16.54 3.28
CA ASP A 18 -19.25 -16.73 1.84
C ASP A 18 -20.11 -15.59 1.25
N PHE A 19 -19.69 -14.34 1.45
CA PHE A 19 -20.39 -13.17 0.90
C PHE A 19 -19.92 -12.79 -0.50
N ARG A 20 -18.72 -13.23 -0.89
CA ARG A 20 -18.10 -12.93 -2.17
C ARG A 20 -18.95 -13.34 -3.38
N PRO A 21 -19.65 -14.49 -3.40
CA PRO A 21 -20.46 -14.88 -4.55
C PRO A 21 -21.53 -13.84 -4.95
N ALA A 22 -22.06 -13.07 -3.99
CA ALA A 22 -23.00 -12.00 -4.29
C ALA A 22 -22.34 -10.88 -5.14
N PHE A 23 -21.08 -10.58 -4.85
CA PHE A 23 -20.30 -9.64 -5.65
C PHE A 23 -19.90 -10.22 -7.00
N ASP A 24 -19.58 -11.52 -7.08
CA ASP A 24 -19.26 -12.16 -8.36
C ASP A 24 -20.42 -12.05 -9.36
N ALA A 25 -21.66 -12.29 -8.90
CA ALA A 25 -22.85 -12.10 -9.71
C ALA A 25 -23.04 -10.64 -10.17
N PHE A 26 -22.78 -9.68 -9.28
CA PHE A 26 -22.81 -8.25 -9.62
C PHE A 26 -21.68 -7.88 -10.61
N TRP A 27 -20.49 -8.44 -10.46
CA TRP A 27 -19.36 -8.17 -11.34
C TRP A 27 -19.60 -8.68 -12.75
N ASP A 28 -20.15 -9.89 -12.89
CA ASP A 28 -20.56 -10.44 -14.18
C ASP A 28 -21.60 -9.56 -14.87
N TYR A 29 -22.57 -9.02 -14.12
CA TYR A 29 -23.50 -8.04 -14.66
C TYR A 29 -22.78 -6.74 -15.08
N SER A 30 -21.88 -6.23 -14.24
CA SER A 30 -21.17 -4.97 -14.46
C SER A 30 -20.33 -4.99 -15.73
N LYS A 31 -19.65 -6.11 -16.03
CA LYS A 31 -18.84 -6.32 -17.24
C LYS A 31 -19.60 -6.26 -18.57
N ARG A 32 -20.93 -6.23 -18.52
CA ARG A 32 -21.79 -6.12 -19.70
C ARG A 32 -22.55 -4.80 -19.77
N ASN A 33 -22.75 -4.13 -18.62
CA ASN A 33 -23.68 -3.01 -18.51
C ASN A 33 -23.02 -1.68 -18.09
N TYR A 34 -21.90 -1.74 -17.36
CA TYR A 34 -21.23 -0.57 -16.78
C TYR A 34 -19.79 -0.39 -17.26
N LEU A 35 -19.20 -1.49 -17.72
CA LEU A 35 -17.90 -1.57 -18.37
C LEU A 35 -18.06 -2.66 -19.42
N THR A 36 -17.52 -2.51 -20.62
CA THR A 36 -17.56 -3.60 -21.61
C THR A 36 -16.21 -4.31 -21.58
N ILE A 37 -16.05 -5.38 -20.79
CA ILE A 37 -14.86 -6.24 -20.91
C ILE A 37 -15.21 -7.41 -21.83
N ALA A 38 -14.51 -7.53 -22.96
CA ALA A 38 -14.65 -8.63 -23.91
C ALA A 38 -13.30 -8.97 -24.54
N ASP A 39 -13.06 -10.26 -24.78
CA ASP A 39 -11.84 -10.78 -25.43
C ASP A 39 -10.53 -10.27 -24.80
N GLY A 40 -10.51 -10.16 -23.46
CA GLY A 40 -9.35 -9.70 -22.70
C GLY A 40 -9.06 -8.20 -22.83
N LYS A 41 -10.03 -7.40 -23.30
CA LYS A 41 -9.92 -5.94 -23.40
C LYS A 41 -11.10 -5.24 -22.76
N ALA A 42 -10.84 -4.15 -22.06
CA ALA A 42 -11.88 -3.19 -21.73
C ALA A 42 -12.16 -2.32 -22.97
N ASN A 43 -13.43 -2.27 -23.37
CA ASN A 43 -13.94 -1.52 -24.51
C ASN A 43 -14.91 -0.44 -24.03
N GLY A 44 -14.92 0.69 -24.73
CA GLY A 44 -15.73 1.84 -24.37
C GLY A 44 -15.39 2.39 -22.99
N SER A 45 -16.27 3.23 -22.47
CA SER A 45 -16.03 4.01 -21.27
C SER A 45 -16.40 3.28 -19.99
N VAL A 46 -15.61 3.51 -18.92
CA VAL A 46 -16.01 3.09 -17.57
C VAL A 46 -17.15 3.98 -17.09
N THR A 47 -18.26 3.36 -16.67
CA THR A 47 -19.35 4.06 -15.99
C THR A 47 -18.90 4.49 -14.60
N MET A 48 -18.79 5.79 -14.39
CA MET A 48 -18.46 6.36 -13.08
C MET A 48 -19.66 6.25 -12.13
N TYR A 49 -20.85 6.50 -12.66
CA TYR A 49 -22.09 6.48 -11.90
C TYR A 49 -23.24 5.97 -12.79
N TYR A 50 -24.09 5.11 -12.22
CA TYR A 50 -25.34 4.68 -12.84
C TYR A 50 -26.50 5.24 -12.03
N ASP A 51 -27.39 5.98 -12.69
CA ASP A 51 -28.63 6.43 -12.07
C ASP A 51 -29.72 5.37 -12.29
N PRO A 52 -30.28 4.75 -11.24
CA PRO A 52 -31.34 3.76 -11.40
C PRO A 52 -32.74 4.39 -11.61
N LEU A 53 -32.93 5.67 -11.27
CA LEU A 53 -34.18 6.40 -11.46
C LEU A 53 -34.31 6.91 -12.90
N VAL A 54 -33.19 7.32 -13.47
CA VAL A 54 -33.05 7.62 -14.89
C VAL A 54 -32.04 6.62 -15.43
N PRO A 55 -32.45 5.48 -16.02
CA PRO A 55 -31.58 4.33 -16.29
C PRO A 55 -30.48 4.66 -17.32
N CYS A 56 -29.47 5.40 -16.89
CA CYS A 56 -28.44 5.99 -17.70
C CYS A 56 -27.08 5.77 -17.03
N ASN A 57 -26.12 5.40 -17.87
CA ASN A 57 -24.73 5.35 -17.49
C ASN A 57 -24.17 6.75 -17.65
N HIS A 58 -23.56 7.28 -16.59
CA HIS A 58 -22.72 8.47 -16.64
C HIS A 58 -21.27 8.03 -16.79
N PRO A 59 -20.73 7.99 -18.02
CA PRO A 59 -19.36 7.57 -18.23
C PRO A 59 -18.38 8.69 -17.86
N CYS A 60 -17.14 8.30 -17.59
CA CYS A 60 -16.02 9.25 -17.48
C CYS A 60 -15.00 8.97 -18.59
N ASP A 61 -15.26 9.53 -19.78
CA ASP A 61 -14.46 9.29 -20.99
C ASP A 61 -13.12 10.05 -20.96
N THR A 62 -12.99 11.03 -20.08
CA THR A 62 -11.92 12.02 -20.13
C THR A 62 -10.81 11.75 -19.12
N SER A 63 -10.89 10.68 -18.33
CA SER A 63 -9.93 10.44 -17.25
C SER A 63 -9.49 8.98 -17.16
N PRO A 64 -8.29 8.63 -17.67
CA PRO A 64 -7.71 7.28 -17.54
C PRO A 64 -7.50 6.87 -16.08
N PHE A 65 -7.52 7.84 -15.15
CA PHE A 65 -7.48 7.60 -13.70
C PHE A 65 -8.53 6.59 -13.22
N PHE A 66 -9.75 6.63 -13.76
CA PHE A 66 -10.81 5.70 -13.34
C PHE A 66 -10.51 4.25 -13.74
N TYR A 67 -9.81 4.03 -14.85
CA TYR A 67 -9.37 2.70 -15.24
C TYR A 67 -8.28 2.18 -14.30
N PHE A 68 -7.30 3.00 -13.93
CA PHE A 68 -6.25 2.58 -12.98
C PHE A 68 -6.82 2.29 -11.59
N GLY A 69 -7.74 3.13 -11.09
CA GLY A 69 -8.44 2.85 -9.84
C GLY A 69 -9.24 1.55 -9.88
N LEU A 70 -9.92 1.28 -11.00
CA LEU A 70 -10.65 0.03 -11.19
C LEU A 70 -9.71 -1.19 -11.29
N SER A 71 -8.64 -1.10 -12.07
CA SER A 71 -7.63 -2.15 -12.20
C SER A 71 -7.01 -2.49 -10.84
N HIS A 72 -6.64 -1.48 -10.07
CA HIS A 72 -6.18 -1.63 -8.68
C HIS A 72 -7.20 -2.43 -7.87
N ASP A 73 -8.46 -2.02 -7.80
CA ASP A 73 -9.43 -2.69 -6.96
C ASP A 73 -9.73 -4.13 -7.40
N LEU A 74 -9.65 -4.43 -8.70
CA LEU A 74 -9.92 -5.76 -9.26
C LEU A 74 -8.77 -6.73 -9.08
N LEU A 75 -7.52 -6.26 -9.08
CA LEU A 75 -6.33 -7.10 -9.17
C LEU A 75 -6.27 -8.26 -8.14
N PRO A 76 -6.62 -8.08 -6.85
CA PRO A 76 -6.61 -9.17 -5.88
C PRO A 76 -7.62 -10.28 -6.17
N MET A 77 -8.63 -9.99 -7.00
CA MET A 77 -9.85 -10.77 -7.14
C MET A 77 -10.00 -11.36 -8.54
N TYR A 78 -9.86 -10.53 -9.56
CA TYR A 78 -10.00 -10.86 -10.98
C TYR A 78 -8.78 -10.30 -11.73
N PRO A 79 -7.61 -10.95 -11.62
CA PRO A 79 -6.37 -10.42 -12.19
C PRO A 79 -6.42 -10.26 -13.71
N ASP A 80 -7.13 -11.14 -14.43
CA ASP A 80 -7.26 -11.06 -15.88
C ASP A 80 -8.12 -9.85 -16.30
N ASP A 81 -9.23 -9.61 -15.60
CA ASP A 81 -10.08 -8.43 -15.82
C ASP A 81 -9.31 -7.14 -15.45
N ALA A 82 -8.54 -7.16 -14.36
CA ALA A 82 -7.70 -6.04 -13.95
C ALA A 82 -6.62 -5.70 -14.99
N ARG A 83 -5.99 -6.73 -15.56
CA ARG A 83 -5.01 -6.61 -16.64
C ARG A 83 -5.65 -6.01 -17.89
N ALA A 84 -6.82 -6.50 -18.29
CA ALA A 84 -7.55 -5.98 -19.45
C ALA A 84 -7.89 -4.49 -19.29
N VAL A 85 -8.28 -4.06 -18.09
CA VAL A 85 -8.57 -2.64 -17.77
C VAL A 85 -7.29 -1.81 -17.79
N TYR A 86 -6.20 -2.32 -17.23
CA TYR A 86 -4.89 -1.64 -17.24
C TYR A 86 -4.34 -1.46 -18.65
N ASP A 87 -4.33 -2.51 -19.48
CA ASP A 87 -3.80 -2.45 -20.85
C ASP A 87 -4.60 -1.44 -21.70
N THR A 88 -5.93 -1.41 -21.56
CA THR A 88 -6.78 -0.40 -22.22
C THR A 88 -6.41 1.02 -21.77
N ALA A 89 -6.19 1.22 -20.47
CA ALA A 89 -5.83 2.53 -19.93
C ALA A 89 -4.47 2.98 -20.46
N ILE A 90 -3.47 2.09 -20.44
CA ILE A 90 -2.13 2.33 -20.98
C ILE A 90 -2.18 2.66 -22.48
N ASP A 91 -3.01 1.97 -23.26
CA ASP A 91 -3.19 2.28 -24.68
C ASP A 91 -3.79 3.69 -24.88
N GLN A 92 -4.63 4.17 -23.96
CA GLN A 92 -5.20 5.53 -24.01
C GLN A 92 -4.20 6.62 -23.61
N VAL A 93 -3.33 6.37 -22.62
CA VAL A 93 -2.30 7.34 -22.22
C VAL A 93 -1.03 7.27 -23.08
N GLY A 94 -0.76 6.15 -23.75
CA GLY A 94 0.47 5.89 -24.51
C GLY A 94 1.45 4.99 -23.74
N ARG A 95 1.98 3.96 -24.41
CA ARG A 95 2.91 2.95 -23.84
C ARG A 95 4.32 3.46 -23.62
N GLU A 96 4.72 4.49 -24.35
CA GLU A 96 5.91 5.26 -24.03
C GLU A 96 5.46 6.31 -23.02
N GLY A 97 6.06 6.34 -21.83
CA GLY A 97 5.85 7.40 -20.84
C GLY A 97 6.32 8.80 -21.30
N ASP A 98 6.05 9.15 -22.55
CA ASP A 98 6.35 10.40 -23.25
C ASP A 98 5.07 11.18 -23.58
N ALA A 99 3.89 10.66 -23.22
CA ALA A 99 2.66 11.44 -23.24
C ALA A 99 2.28 11.84 -21.81
N PRO A 100 2.60 13.06 -21.36
CA PRO A 100 1.69 13.73 -20.43
C PRO A 100 0.37 13.82 -21.18
N LEU A 101 -0.71 13.28 -20.60
CA LEU A 101 -2.10 13.66 -20.88
C LEU A 101 -2.33 14.45 -22.18
N GLY A 102 -2.21 13.80 -23.34
CA GLY A 102 -2.54 14.35 -24.66
C GLY A 102 -1.69 15.53 -25.20
N PRO A 103 -1.59 15.67 -26.53
CA PRO A 103 -0.77 16.69 -27.23
C PRO A 103 -1.27 18.14 -27.11
N ASN A 104 -2.18 18.45 -26.18
CA ASN A 104 -2.73 19.79 -25.98
C ASN A 104 -2.44 20.38 -24.59
N GLU A 105 -1.62 19.74 -23.75
CA GLU A 105 -1.15 20.36 -22.52
C GLU A 105 0.22 21.08 -22.70
N PRO A 106 0.36 22.32 -22.20
CA PRO A 106 1.40 23.23 -22.64
C PRO A 106 2.67 23.06 -21.80
N GLY A 107 3.70 22.44 -22.38
CA GLY A 107 5.11 22.58 -22.01
C GLY A 107 5.52 22.24 -20.57
N PRO A 108 6.84 22.17 -20.31
CA PRO A 108 7.40 21.88 -18.98
C PRO A 108 7.13 22.97 -17.92
N GLU A 109 6.43 24.05 -18.26
CA GLU A 109 5.97 25.08 -17.32
C GLU A 109 4.54 24.82 -16.78
N LYS A 110 3.85 23.77 -17.26
CA LYS A 110 2.61 23.25 -16.67
C LYS A 110 2.72 21.75 -16.39
N VAL A 111 3.75 21.36 -15.64
CA VAL A 111 3.83 20.02 -15.06
C VAL A 111 2.54 19.81 -14.25
N GLY A 112 1.76 18.82 -14.68
CA GLY A 112 0.35 18.65 -14.35
C GLY A 112 0.04 18.66 -12.85
N GLY A 113 -1.14 19.18 -12.51
CA GLY A 113 -1.57 19.31 -11.13
C GLY A 113 -1.68 17.97 -10.38
N PRO A 114 -2.05 17.99 -9.10
CA PRO A 114 -1.93 16.84 -8.19
C PRO A 114 -2.60 15.54 -8.67
N MET A 115 -3.67 15.66 -9.48
CA MET A 115 -4.35 14.50 -10.07
C MET A 115 -3.52 13.78 -11.14
N VAL A 116 -2.66 14.50 -11.87
CA VAL A 116 -1.76 13.95 -12.88
C VAL A 116 -0.65 13.15 -12.21
N ALA A 117 -0.03 13.73 -11.18
CA ALA A 117 0.96 13.05 -10.35
C ALA A 117 0.38 11.79 -9.69
N MET A 118 -0.84 11.88 -9.14
CA MET A 118 -1.52 10.73 -8.58
C MET A 118 -1.77 9.63 -9.62
N GLY A 119 -2.25 10.00 -10.82
CA GLY A 119 -2.44 9.04 -11.91
C GLY A 119 -1.14 8.34 -12.31
N ARG A 120 -0.04 9.10 -12.42
CA ARG A 120 1.28 8.57 -12.72
C ARG A 120 1.79 7.58 -11.67
N LEU A 121 1.66 7.91 -10.39
CA LEU A 121 2.06 7.02 -9.29
C LEU A 121 1.19 5.75 -9.23
N MET A 122 -0.10 5.85 -9.55
CA MET A 122 -0.96 4.67 -9.71
C MET A 122 -0.50 3.77 -10.86
N ILE A 123 -0.06 4.34 -11.99
CA ILE A 123 0.53 3.58 -13.09
C ILE A 123 1.83 2.91 -12.65
N GLN A 124 2.72 3.64 -11.96
CA GLN A 124 3.97 3.10 -11.43
C GLN A 124 3.72 1.87 -10.55
N PHE A 125 2.74 1.95 -9.66
CA PHE A 125 2.33 0.84 -8.79
C PHE A 125 1.79 -0.35 -9.59
N LEU A 126 0.83 -0.13 -10.50
CA LEU A 126 0.23 -1.21 -11.29
C LEU A 126 1.24 -1.84 -12.24
N ALA A 127 2.13 -1.06 -12.85
CA ALA A 127 3.21 -1.57 -13.68
C ALA A 127 4.10 -2.53 -12.89
N HIS A 128 4.43 -2.20 -11.63
CA HIS A 128 5.16 -3.11 -10.75
C HIS A 128 4.37 -4.40 -10.54
N GLU A 129 3.12 -4.31 -10.06
CA GLU A 129 2.27 -5.48 -9.81
C GLU A 129 2.07 -6.39 -11.03
N PHE A 130 2.04 -5.84 -12.25
CA PHE A 130 1.93 -6.60 -13.50
C PHE A 130 3.28 -7.07 -14.07
N GLY A 131 4.40 -6.78 -13.41
CA GLY A 131 5.75 -7.18 -13.83
C GLY A 131 6.33 -6.37 -14.99
N GLU A 132 5.80 -5.17 -15.24
CA GLU A 132 6.27 -4.23 -16.27
C GLU A 132 7.40 -3.33 -15.73
N GLU A 133 8.49 -3.96 -15.30
CA GLU A 133 9.59 -3.32 -14.58
C GLU A 133 10.24 -2.14 -15.32
N ALA A 134 10.28 -2.18 -16.66
CA ALA A 134 10.81 -1.07 -17.45
C ALA A 134 9.94 0.20 -17.32
N ILE A 135 8.61 0.05 -17.30
CA ILE A 135 7.68 1.17 -17.11
C ILE A 135 7.75 1.65 -15.67
N HIS A 136 7.74 0.72 -14.71
CA HIS A 136 7.89 1.04 -13.28
C HIS A 136 9.15 1.88 -13.02
N ALA A 137 10.32 1.41 -13.49
CA ALA A 137 11.59 2.10 -13.28
C ALA A 137 11.61 3.50 -13.91
N LYS A 138 11.08 3.66 -15.13
CA LYS A 138 10.98 4.99 -15.79
C LYS A 138 10.11 5.94 -14.98
N LEU A 139 8.96 5.47 -14.50
CA LEU A 139 8.03 6.28 -13.72
C LEU A 139 8.54 6.62 -12.32
N LYS A 140 9.28 5.71 -11.66
CA LYS A 140 9.91 5.95 -10.36
C LYS A 140 10.96 7.06 -10.43
N ILE A 141 11.78 7.07 -11.48
CA ILE A 141 12.75 8.16 -11.71
C ILE A 141 11.99 9.48 -11.92
N HIS A 142 11.01 9.48 -12.83
CA HIS A 142 10.24 10.69 -13.13
C HIS A 142 9.51 11.25 -11.91
N SER A 143 8.83 10.40 -11.13
CA SER A 143 8.12 10.85 -9.93
C SER A 143 9.10 11.38 -8.88
N GLY A 144 10.26 10.74 -8.71
CA GLY A 144 11.35 11.24 -7.87
C GLY A 144 11.81 12.66 -8.22
N ASP A 145 11.89 12.97 -9.51
CA ASP A 145 12.35 14.27 -10.02
C ASP A 145 11.26 15.36 -10.03
N HIS A 146 9.97 14.98 -10.11
CA HIS A 146 8.90 15.92 -10.45
C HIS A 146 7.71 15.98 -9.50
N ASP A 147 7.45 14.95 -8.70
CA ASP A 147 6.25 14.86 -7.86
C ASP A 147 6.54 15.24 -6.38
N GLU A 148 7.76 15.71 -6.10
CA GLU A 148 8.23 16.25 -4.81
C GLU A 148 8.09 15.29 -3.61
N PRO A 149 8.67 14.07 -3.65
CA PRO A 149 8.76 13.21 -2.47
C PRO A 149 9.66 13.86 -1.42
N THR A 150 9.11 14.12 -0.25
CA THR A 150 9.73 14.92 0.82
C THR A 150 9.68 14.16 2.13
N TRP A 151 10.81 14.16 2.85
CA TRP A 151 10.90 13.70 4.23
C TRP A 151 10.98 14.92 5.16
N ASP A 152 9.99 15.09 6.03
CA ASP A 152 10.03 16.11 7.08
C ASP A 152 10.71 15.53 8.33
N ASN A 153 11.89 16.05 8.66
CA ASN A 153 12.68 15.60 9.81
C ASN A 153 12.09 16.02 11.17
N GLU A 154 11.22 17.02 11.22
CA GLU A 154 10.58 17.46 12.46
C GLU A 154 9.44 16.53 12.84
N SER A 155 8.54 16.26 11.89
CA SER A 155 7.39 15.35 12.09
C SER A 155 7.73 13.87 11.90
N GLY A 156 8.79 13.55 11.16
CA GLY A 156 9.11 12.17 10.74
C GLY A 156 8.22 11.65 9.60
N GLU A 157 7.48 12.54 8.92
CA GLU A 157 6.53 12.16 7.87
C GLU A 157 7.16 12.18 6.47
N PHE A 158 6.90 11.12 5.71
CA PHE A 158 7.13 11.08 4.27
C PHE A 158 5.87 11.52 3.53
N THR A 159 5.99 12.50 2.63
CA THR A 159 4.87 12.96 1.81
C THR A 159 5.30 13.34 0.40
N TRP A 160 4.39 13.15 -0.54
CA TRP A 160 4.43 13.75 -1.87
C TRP A 160 3.73 15.12 -1.81
N ARG A 161 4.43 16.18 -2.23
CA ARG A 161 3.90 17.54 -2.20
C ARG A 161 3.17 17.94 -3.49
N PHE A 162 3.45 17.28 -4.60
CA PHE A 162 2.74 17.48 -5.87
C PHE A 162 2.76 18.92 -6.40
N GLY A 163 3.79 19.71 -6.08
CA GLY A 163 3.87 21.12 -6.48
C GLY A 163 2.87 22.03 -5.76
N LEU A 164 2.27 21.55 -4.66
CA LEU A 164 1.38 22.35 -3.82
C LEU A 164 2.20 23.07 -2.75
N ASP A 165 2.18 24.40 -2.78
CA ASP A 165 2.75 25.24 -1.74
C ASP A 165 1.80 25.33 -0.52
N GLU A 166 1.57 24.18 0.10
CA GLU A 166 0.67 24.03 1.23
C GLU A 166 1.43 23.61 2.49
N LEU A 167 0.99 24.12 3.65
CA LEU A 167 1.59 23.78 4.95
C LEU A 167 1.34 22.31 5.32
N HIS A 168 0.17 21.78 4.97
CA HIS A 168 -0.24 20.43 5.30
C HIS A 168 -0.43 19.63 4.01
N PRO A 169 0.43 18.63 3.73
CA PRO A 169 0.31 17.79 2.54
C PRO A 169 -1.06 17.12 2.42
N ARG A 170 -1.52 16.93 1.19
CA ARG A 170 -2.85 16.37 0.90
C ARG A 170 -2.92 14.90 1.30
N GLY A 171 -3.51 14.62 2.46
CA GLY A 171 -3.62 13.27 3.02
C GLY A 171 -4.30 12.25 2.10
N GLN A 172 -5.41 12.62 1.43
CA GLN A 172 -6.10 11.70 0.51
C GLN A 172 -5.25 11.32 -0.70
N LEU A 173 -4.49 12.27 -1.26
CA LEU A 173 -3.60 12.01 -2.39
C LEU A 173 -2.42 11.15 -1.94
N ASN A 174 -1.76 11.53 -0.84
CA ASN A 174 -0.67 10.77 -0.25
C ASN A 174 -1.07 9.33 0.10
N ALA A 175 -2.22 9.13 0.72
CA ALA A 175 -2.74 7.79 1.02
C ALA A 175 -3.03 6.97 -0.24
N SER A 176 -3.47 7.61 -1.33
CA SER A 176 -3.75 6.93 -2.59
C SER A 176 -2.49 6.45 -3.30
N VAL A 177 -1.36 7.16 -3.12
CA VAL A 177 -0.10 6.86 -3.82
C VAL A 177 0.95 6.18 -2.94
N ALA A 178 0.73 6.06 -1.63
CA ALA A 178 1.68 5.45 -0.70
C ALA A 178 2.11 4.04 -1.16
N PHE A 179 1.19 3.28 -1.77
CA PHE A 179 1.49 1.96 -2.34
C PHE A 179 2.57 1.99 -3.43
N ALA A 180 2.67 3.07 -4.20
CA ALA A 180 3.73 3.20 -5.21
C ALA A 180 5.14 3.30 -4.58
N GLU A 181 5.22 3.66 -3.29
CA GLU A 181 6.46 3.74 -2.53
C GLU A 181 6.76 2.43 -1.77
N VAL A 182 5.74 1.83 -1.13
CA VAL A 182 5.96 0.76 -0.14
C VAL A 182 5.62 -0.65 -0.64
N ALA A 183 4.93 -0.80 -1.77
CA ALA A 183 4.46 -2.11 -2.21
C ALA A 183 5.58 -2.92 -2.88
N GLU A 184 5.82 -4.12 -2.36
CA GLU A 184 6.62 -5.13 -3.04
C GLU A 184 5.82 -5.79 -4.18
N LEU A 185 6.53 -6.33 -5.17
CA LEU A 185 5.95 -7.03 -6.32
C LEU A 185 4.94 -8.11 -5.90
N GLY A 186 3.69 -7.94 -6.33
CA GLY A 186 2.63 -8.93 -6.19
C GLY A 186 1.99 -8.97 -4.80
N ILE A 187 2.33 -8.02 -3.92
CA ILE A 187 1.73 -7.94 -2.59
C ILE A 187 0.23 -7.70 -2.69
N TRP A 188 -0.21 -6.88 -3.66
CA TRP A 188 -1.61 -6.55 -3.82
C TRP A 188 -2.37 -7.66 -4.53
N ALA A 189 -1.85 -8.20 -5.64
CA ALA A 189 -2.43 -9.33 -6.35
C ALA A 189 -2.58 -10.59 -5.46
N SER A 190 -1.72 -10.76 -4.46
CA SER A 190 -1.76 -11.90 -3.54
C SER A 190 -2.64 -11.71 -2.31
N LEU A 191 -3.16 -10.50 -2.07
CA LEU A 191 -3.80 -10.09 -0.82
C LEU A 191 -4.87 -11.08 -0.31
N ILE A 192 -5.76 -11.53 -1.19
CA ILE A 192 -6.82 -12.51 -0.84
C ILE A 192 -6.35 -13.95 -1.02
N LYS A 193 -5.50 -14.21 -2.02
CA LYS A 193 -5.12 -15.58 -2.44
C LYS A 193 -4.07 -16.22 -1.55
N ARG A 194 -3.19 -15.42 -0.95
CA ARG A 194 -2.09 -15.87 -0.08
C ARG A 194 -2.00 -14.99 1.16
N PRO A 195 -3.04 -14.99 2.02
CA PRO A 195 -3.05 -14.11 3.16
C PRO A 195 -2.07 -14.56 4.23
N ASN A 196 -1.32 -13.60 4.78
CA ASN A 196 -0.57 -13.83 6.01
C ASN A 196 -1.52 -13.71 7.21
N LEU A 197 -2.29 -14.78 7.49
CA LEU A 197 -3.16 -14.84 8.69
C LEU A 197 -2.38 -15.15 9.97
N ARG A 198 -1.19 -15.75 9.84
CA ARG A 198 -0.35 -16.05 10.99
C ARG A 198 0.10 -14.81 11.74
N LYS A 199 0.17 -13.64 11.09
CA LYS A 199 0.49 -12.35 11.73
C LYS A 199 -0.38 -12.02 12.96
N PHE A 200 -1.58 -12.59 13.08
CA PHE A 200 -2.45 -12.39 14.25
C PHE A 200 -2.09 -13.29 15.44
N LEU A 201 -1.31 -14.35 15.20
CA LEU A 201 -0.95 -15.38 16.18
C LEU A 201 0.55 -15.43 16.47
N ASP A 202 1.37 -15.01 15.50
CA ASP A 202 2.82 -14.98 15.63
C ASP A 202 3.25 -13.82 16.57
N PRO A 203 4.38 -13.97 17.29
CA PRO A 203 4.98 -12.89 18.07
C PRO A 203 5.07 -11.59 17.30
N SER A 204 4.54 -10.52 17.89
CA SER A 204 4.38 -9.23 17.21
C SER A 204 4.74 -8.08 18.14
N VAL A 205 5.44 -7.09 17.59
CA VAL A 205 5.80 -5.86 18.29
C VAL A 205 4.67 -4.83 18.18
N TYR A 206 4.38 -4.14 19.28
CA TYR A 206 3.37 -3.07 19.35
C TYR A 206 3.72 -2.05 20.44
N GLY A 207 2.98 -0.94 20.49
CA GLY A 207 3.21 0.12 21.48
C GLY A 207 4.53 0.86 21.29
N VAL A 208 5.05 0.90 20.06
CA VAL A 208 6.24 1.69 19.69
C VAL A 208 5.91 3.17 19.85
N ASP A 209 6.83 3.93 20.46
CA ASP A 209 6.73 5.37 20.68
C ASP A 209 6.96 6.15 19.37
N PHE A 210 6.03 6.03 18.43
CA PHE A 210 6.06 6.75 17.16
C PHE A 210 5.59 8.21 17.34
N PRO A 211 6.24 9.22 16.71
CA PRO A 211 7.30 9.13 15.70
C PRO A 211 8.73 9.14 16.26
N LYS A 212 8.92 9.10 17.59
CA LYS A 212 10.27 9.11 18.17
C LYS A 212 11.08 7.87 17.79
N VAL A 213 10.44 6.71 17.70
CA VAL A 213 11.02 5.44 17.28
C VAL A 213 10.27 4.93 16.06
N CYS A 214 11.03 4.56 15.02
CA CYS A 214 10.53 3.83 13.86
C CYS A 214 11.17 2.43 13.81
N LEU A 215 10.41 1.46 13.29
CA LEU A 215 10.89 0.10 13.10
C LEU A 215 11.36 -0.07 11.66
N SER A 216 12.63 -0.45 11.47
CA SER A 216 13.14 -0.88 10.17
C SER A 216 12.91 -2.39 9.93
N GLN A 217 12.67 -3.17 10.99
CA GLN A 217 12.33 -4.59 10.90
C GLN A 217 11.47 -5.03 12.09
N GLY A 218 10.55 -5.97 11.83
CA GLY A 218 9.73 -6.65 12.83
C GLY A 218 9.28 -8.01 12.30
N ILE A 219 10.21 -8.97 12.18
CA ILE A 219 9.98 -10.24 11.48
C ILE A 219 10.13 -11.41 12.43
N TYR A 220 9.08 -12.21 12.56
CA TYR A 220 9.11 -13.49 13.26
C TYR A 220 9.51 -14.63 12.33
N ASN A 221 10.51 -15.41 12.73
CA ASN A 221 10.89 -16.66 12.10
C ASN A 221 10.38 -17.84 12.93
N ALA A 222 9.33 -18.51 12.43
CA ALA A 222 8.69 -19.62 13.11
C ALA A 222 9.57 -20.87 13.24
N GLU A 223 10.46 -21.14 12.28
CA GLU A 223 11.36 -22.31 12.32
C GLU A 223 12.40 -22.17 13.43
N ARG A 224 12.92 -20.95 13.59
CA ARG A 224 13.93 -20.63 14.61
C ARG A 224 13.32 -20.15 15.92
N ARG A 225 12.00 -19.91 15.95
CA ARG A 225 11.24 -19.37 17.09
C ARG A 225 11.88 -18.09 17.65
N LEU A 226 12.21 -17.18 16.75
CA LEU A 226 12.81 -15.89 17.09
C LEU A 226 12.10 -14.76 16.37
N LEU A 227 11.90 -13.64 17.08
CA LEU A 227 11.44 -12.37 16.53
C LEU A 227 12.64 -11.42 16.46
N VAL A 228 12.93 -10.92 15.26
CA VAL A 228 13.94 -9.86 15.05
C VAL A 228 13.22 -8.53 14.94
N ILE A 229 13.64 -7.58 15.76
CA ILE A 229 13.15 -6.20 15.73
C ILE A 229 14.37 -5.31 15.54
N THR A 230 14.31 -4.37 14.60
CA THR A 230 15.33 -3.33 14.46
C THR A 230 14.67 -1.97 14.45
N THR A 231 15.25 -1.05 15.20
CA THR A 231 14.87 0.37 15.19
C THR A 231 15.84 1.15 14.31
N ASP A 232 15.37 2.26 13.73
CA ASP A 232 16.24 3.21 13.04
C ASP A 232 16.71 4.32 14.01
N SER A 233 17.33 5.38 13.48
CA SER A 233 17.83 6.51 14.27
C SER A 233 16.73 7.26 15.05
N GLY A 234 15.45 7.08 14.70
CA GLY A 234 14.33 7.76 15.31
C GLY A 234 14.31 9.27 15.02
N ALA A 235 13.46 9.99 15.76
CA ALA A 235 13.40 11.44 15.63
C ALA A 235 14.68 12.09 16.19
N PRO A 236 15.39 12.95 15.43
CA PRO A 236 16.69 13.50 15.84
C PRO A 236 16.68 14.22 17.20
N HIS A 237 15.55 14.85 17.56
CA HIS A 237 15.40 15.58 18.81
C HIS A 237 15.22 14.68 20.04
N ALA A 238 14.89 13.40 19.85
CA ALA A 238 14.65 12.43 20.91
C ALA A 238 15.80 11.41 21.05
N ALA A 239 16.87 11.52 20.26
CA ALA A 239 17.97 10.57 20.26
C ALA A 239 18.54 10.33 21.67
N GLY A 240 18.62 9.05 22.08
CA GLY A 240 19.07 8.63 23.39
C GLY A 240 18.03 8.76 24.52
N GLU A 241 16.85 9.33 24.27
CA GLU A 241 15.78 9.35 25.28
C GLU A 241 15.32 7.91 25.62
N PRO A 242 15.04 7.61 26.90
CA PRO A 242 14.48 6.31 27.28
C PRO A 242 13.10 6.10 26.68
N THR A 243 12.84 4.88 26.21
CA THR A 243 11.56 4.47 25.63
C THR A 243 11.32 2.97 25.88
N ASN A 244 10.16 2.47 25.49
CA ASN A 244 9.82 1.06 25.56
C ASN A 244 8.84 0.68 24.43
N PHE A 245 8.78 -0.61 24.15
CA PHE A 245 7.74 -1.21 23.32
C PHE A 245 7.40 -2.59 23.86
N ARG A 246 6.30 -3.17 23.38
CA ARG A 246 5.82 -4.48 23.82
C ARG A 246 5.86 -5.52 22.72
N VAL A 247 6.02 -6.77 23.11
CA VAL A 247 5.89 -7.96 22.26
C VAL A 247 4.78 -8.83 22.81
N THR A 248 3.75 -9.05 21.98
CA THR A 248 2.61 -9.92 22.30
C THR A 248 2.74 -11.28 21.64
N ASN A 249 1.77 -12.17 21.90
CA ASN A 249 1.71 -13.55 21.39
C ASN A 249 2.95 -14.39 21.75
N VAL A 250 3.54 -14.11 22.91
CA VAL A 250 4.69 -14.83 23.46
C VAL A 250 4.34 -15.44 24.81
N ARG A 251 5.18 -16.37 25.28
CA ARG A 251 5.16 -16.87 26.65
C ARG A 251 6.40 -16.34 27.37
N PRO A 252 6.31 -15.21 28.07
CA PRO A 252 7.49 -14.51 28.61
C PRO A 252 8.42 -15.38 29.45
N GLU A 253 7.88 -16.36 30.18
CA GLU A 253 8.63 -17.31 31.01
C GLU A 253 9.64 -18.16 30.23
N ASN A 254 9.42 -18.29 28.92
CA ASN A 254 10.24 -19.06 28.00
C ASN A 254 11.07 -18.18 27.07
N CYS A 255 11.04 -16.86 27.27
CA CYS A 255 11.69 -15.93 26.38
C CYS A 255 13.04 -15.46 26.91
N ARG A 256 13.94 -15.15 25.98
CA ARG A 256 15.20 -14.46 26.23
C ARG A 256 15.32 -13.31 25.24
N VAL A 257 15.86 -12.19 25.70
CA VAL A 257 16.05 -10.98 24.90
C VAL A 257 17.54 -10.72 24.76
N GLU A 258 17.98 -10.52 23.52
CA GLU A 258 19.28 -9.95 23.21
C GLU A 258 19.08 -8.54 22.65
N ILE A 259 19.93 -7.61 23.08
CA ILE A 259 19.98 -6.24 22.56
C ILE A 259 21.40 -6.01 22.07
N ASP A 260 21.55 -5.61 20.81
CA ASP A 260 22.83 -5.31 20.17
C ASP A 260 23.87 -6.45 20.33
N SER A 261 23.40 -7.68 20.09
CA SER A 261 24.17 -8.94 20.20
C SER A 261 24.63 -9.32 21.61
N ALA A 262 24.05 -8.72 22.67
CA ALA A 262 24.30 -9.07 24.05
C ALA A 262 23.01 -9.51 24.77
N PRO A 263 23.05 -10.56 25.62
CA PRO A 263 21.93 -10.90 26.49
C PRO A 263 21.55 -9.71 27.37
N SER A 264 20.25 -9.45 27.50
CA SER A 264 19.74 -8.31 28.24
C SER A 264 18.63 -8.70 29.21
N ASP A 265 18.69 -8.13 30.41
CA ASP A 265 17.63 -8.16 31.42
C ASP A 265 16.79 -6.88 31.42
N ALA A 266 16.96 -6.00 30.41
CA ALA A 266 16.23 -4.74 30.26
C ALA A 266 14.79 -4.96 29.72
N TRP A 267 14.09 -5.93 30.29
CA TRP A 267 12.71 -6.25 29.95
C TRP A 267 11.94 -6.72 31.18
N ARG A 268 10.63 -6.66 31.10
CA ARG A 268 9.73 -7.14 32.16
C ARG A 268 8.44 -7.69 31.57
N VAL A 269 7.69 -8.43 32.38
CA VAL A 269 6.36 -8.90 32.01
C VAL A 269 5.33 -7.85 32.39
N VAL A 270 4.50 -7.43 31.43
CA VAL A 270 3.37 -6.53 31.67
C VAL A 270 2.14 -7.06 30.96
N ASP A 271 1.06 -7.30 31.70
CA ASP A 271 -0.21 -7.84 31.18
C ASP A 271 -0.07 -9.17 30.41
N GLY A 272 0.96 -9.96 30.71
CA GLY A 272 1.25 -11.23 30.04
C GLY A 272 2.16 -11.11 28.80
N ASP A 273 2.51 -9.88 28.41
CA ASP A 273 3.41 -9.58 27.30
C ASP A 273 4.82 -9.23 27.79
N LEU A 274 5.79 -9.24 26.88
CA LEU A 274 7.13 -8.72 27.14
C LEU A 274 7.16 -7.21 26.87
N GLU A 275 7.56 -6.41 27.84
CA GLU A 275 7.90 -4.99 27.65
C GLU A 275 9.41 -4.83 27.68
N ILE A 276 9.98 -4.34 26.58
CA ILE A 276 11.43 -4.16 26.42
C ILE A 276 11.75 -2.67 26.60
N SER A 277 12.64 -2.36 27.53
CA SER A 277 13.14 -1.00 27.77
C SER A 277 14.36 -0.75 26.89
N THR A 278 14.40 0.40 26.22
CA THR A 278 15.51 0.80 25.36
C THR A 278 15.66 2.33 25.31
N SER A 279 16.54 2.84 24.47
CA SER A 279 16.61 4.24 24.07
C SER A 279 16.15 4.43 22.62
N VAL A 280 15.77 5.67 22.28
CA VAL A 280 15.59 6.10 20.89
C VAL A 280 16.94 6.05 20.18
N GLY A 281 17.01 5.30 19.07
CA GLY A 281 18.21 5.12 18.26
C GLY A 281 18.24 3.76 17.58
N GLU A 282 19.30 3.53 16.79
CA GLU A 282 19.50 2.28 16.08
C GLU A 282 19.86 1.15 17.04
N HIS A 283 18.98 0.16 17.16
CA HIS A 283 19.16 -1.01 18.00
C HIS A 283 18.64 -2.26 17.29
N THR A 284 19.24 -3.40 17.60
CA THR A 284 18.74 -4.73 17.17
C THR A 284 18.33 -5.53 18.39
N PHE A 285 17.09 -6.01 18.39
CA PHE A 285 16.53 -6.87 19.42
C PHE A 285 16.24 -8.24 18.84
N ILE A 286 16.68 -9.28 19.55
CA ILE A 286 16.34 -10.67 19.22
C ILE A 286 15.59 -11.26 20.39
N VAL A 287 14.33 -11.62 20.16
CA VAL A 287 13.47 -12.26 21.15
C VAL A 287 13.33 -13.73 20.80
N HIS A 288 14.00 -14.59 21.57
CA HIS A 288 13.92 -16.04 21.45
C HIS A 288 12.86 -16.58 22.39
N CYS A 289 11.82 -17.26 21.89
CA CYS A 289 10.77 -17.83 22.74
C CYS A 289 10.59 -19.33 22.41
N GLY A 290 11.00 -20.21 23.33
CA GLY A 290 11.20 -21.65 23.09
C GLY A 290 10.38 -22.60 23.94
#